data_AF-A0AAD3D7R3-F1
#
_entry.id   AF-A0AAD3D7R3-F1
#
_cell.length_a   1.000
_cell.length_b   1.000
_cell.length_c   1.000
_cell.angle_alpha   90.00
_cell.angle_beta   90.00
_cell.angle_gamma   90.00
#
_symmetry.space_group_name_H-M   'P 1'
#
loop_
_entity.id
_entity.type
_entity.pdbx_description
1 polymer ?
#
loop_
_entity_poly.entity_id
_entity_poly.type
_entity_poly.pdbx_seq_one_letter_code
_entity_poly.pdbx_strand_id
1 'polypeptide(L)'
;MKFFITTLIFASIIDANNAFTNLQNRIQIQRISNHVSEIAPLALPNTSLYARSGRFRPHVSPKDVLRNIRRKQRTAYISSQHKRYRKDHLQQQLISRGGSTLDDPKKGSKSNVRMYIWCLLVTLVWISSGTIFYSVYNEWPLAQSFFYAVDAGMSIGFCTDVFETKVGSRAFTIVFILLGASCVGGALALFVKDILEGIVDLRHDKFEQLLAAHAAMRYQNKQGKLTYDDFRRLIEEWSNSKLSDEAFGKICSRFDRSGKGLIRSKLFVQKCQEMDLLLNTDGPLYSANIFVRKYAQLKEILRELFDAKIYRIFTVFVLWLGTGVCWGHFRQGWDWITATHFAVSALATGGLTGPDVNAIGILPTEPALFCGIFCLFGIPLFALTLGHSARILVEGYIAAVEEKAVIQCINEPIDITEFEYAKHLCSVDNEIHLSDFLVLQLLRQGKIDIRTVELIKQQFDLLDEDKSGKISFQEAMSRTCIPRFPSTLTDSMDSV
;
A
#
# COMPACT_ATOMS: atom_id res chain seq x y z
N MET A 1 -25.51 17.81 -36.45
CA MET A 1 -24.10 18.18 -36.69
C MET A 1 -23.31 18.41 -35.40
N LYS A 2 -23.74 19.29 -34.48
CA LYS A 2 -23.03 19.53 -33.20
C LYS A 2 -22.90 18.29 -32.31
N PHE A 3 -23.94 17.46 -32.20
CA PHE A 3 -23.90 16.19 -31.44
C PHE A 3 -22.84 15.21 -31.98
N PHE A 4 -22.69 15.13 -33.31
CA PHE A 4 -21.72 14.26 -33.98
C PHE A 4 -20.28 14.70 -33.74
N ILE A 5 -20.05 16.02 -33.66
CA ILE A 5 -18.74 16.59 -33.32
C ILE A 5 -18.38 16.27 -31.87
N THR A 6 -19.33 16.32 -30.94
CA THR A 6 -19.08 15.97 -29.53
C THR A 6 -18.74 14.49 -29.37
N THR A 7 -19.43 13.58 -30.07
CA THR A 7 -19.13 12.14 -30.04
C THR A 7 -17.76 11.83 -30.67
N LEU A 8 -17.39 12.52 -31.75
CA LEU A 8 -16.06 12.38 -32.37
C LEU A 8 -14.92 12.89 -31.49
N ILE A 9 -15.13 13.99 -30.76
CA ILE A 9 -14.14 14.49 -29.79
C ILE A 9 -13.99 13.50 -28.63
N PHE A 10 -15.10 12.93 -28.13
CA PHE A 10 -15.05 11.93 -27.05
C PHE A 10 -14.35 10.65 -27.49
N ALA A 11 -14.63 10.15 -28.70
CA ALA A 11 -13.94 9.00 -29.28
C ALA A 11 -12.44 9.29 -29.49
N SER A 12 -12.08 10.47 -29.99
CA SER A 12 -10.67 10.88 -30.15
C SER A 12 -9.91 11.03 -28.83
N ILE A 13 -10.57 11.44 -27.75
CA ILE A 13 -9.95 11.53 -26.41
C ILE A 13 -9.69 10.13 -25.85
N ILE A 14 -10.64 9.20 -26.01
CA ILE A 14 -10.48 7.80 -25.60
C ILE A 14 -9.36 7.13 -26.40
N ASP A 15 -9.32 7.32 -27.71
CA ASP A 15 -8.27 6.79 -28.59
C ASP A 15 -6.90 7.40 -28.30
N ALA A 16 -6.82 8.70 -28.01
CA ALA A 16 -5.58 9.35 -27.61
C ALA A 16 -5.04 8.80 -26.29
N ASN A 17 -5.93 8.51 -25.33
CA ASN A 17 -5.53 7.93 -24.04
C ASN A 17 -4.98 6.51 -24.23
N ASN A 18 -5.68 5.68 -25.03
CA ASN A 18 -5.25 4.32 -25.37
C ASN A 18 -3.92 4.29 -26.16
N ALA A 19 -3.74 5.22 -27.11
CA ALA A 19 -2.50 5.35 -27.87
C ALA A 19 -1.32 5.79 -26.99
N PHE A 20 -1.56 6.66 -26.01
CA PHE A 20 -0.55 7.10 -25.05
C PHE A 20 -0.09 5.97 -24.13
N THR A 21 -1.02 5.13 -23.64
CA THR A 21 -0.71 3.95 -22.83
C THR A 21 0.14 2.95 -23.64
N ASN A 22 -0.20 2.74 -24.91
CA ASN A 22 0.56 1.86 -25.81
C ASN A 22 1.98 2.39 -26.11
N LEU A 23 2.15 3.72 -26.22
CA LEU A 23 3.46 4.33 -26.46
C LEU A 23 4.38 4.25 -25.23
N GLN A 24 3.84 4.45 -24.02
CA GLN A 24 4.55 4.25 -22.75
C GLN A 24 5.09 2.81 -22.63
N ASN A 25 4.27 1.83 -22.99
CA ASN A 25 4.64 0.42 -22.96
C ASN A 25 5.76 0.09 -23.97
N ARG A 26 5.74 0.67 -25.18
CA ARG A 26 6.80 0.47 -26.18
C ARG A 26 8.15 1.06 -25.77
N ILE A 27 8.16 2.26 -25.18
CA ILE A 27 9.40 2.92 -24.74
C ILE A 27 10.07 2.16 -23.57
N GLN A 28 9.28 1.55 -22.69
CA GLN A 28 9.77 0.66 -21.62
C GLN A 28 10.43 -0.60 -22.20
N ILE A 29 9.81 -1.23 -23.21
CA ILE A 29 10.31 -2.45 -23.85
C ILE A 29 11.67 -2.23 -24.54
N GLN A 30 11.86 -1.07 -25.17
CA GLN A 30 13.07 -0.79 -25.94
C GLN A 30 14.29 -0.47 -25.06
N ARG A 31 14.08 0.06 -23.84
CA ARG A 31 15.17 0.23 -22.85
C ARG A 31 15.69 -1.08 -22.28
N ILE A 32 14.80 -2.06 -22.09
CA ILE A 32 15.17 -3.36 -21.51
C ILE A 32 15.93 -4.21 -22.53
N SER A 33 15.55 -4.14 -23.81
CA SER A 33 16.23 -4.86 -24.90
C SER A 33 17.70 -4.46 -25.06
N ASN A 34 18.04 -3.19 -24.82
CA ASN A 34 19.40 -2.68 -25.03
C ASN A 34 20.37 -3.09 -23.90
N HIS A 35 19.87 -3.40 -22.70
CA HIS A 35 20.71 -3.80 -21.56
C HIS A 35 21.07 -5.29 -21.55
N VAL A 36 20.39 -6.13 -22.32
CA VAL A 36 20.55 -7.60 -22.30
C VAL A 36 21.65 -8.08 -23.26
N SER A 37 22.13 -7.22 -24.17
CA SER A 37 23.12 -7.60 -25.19
C SER A 37 24.59 -7.65 -24.72
N GLU A 38 24.89 -7.34 -23.46
CA GLU A 38 26.26 -7.02 -23.03
C GLU A 38 26.96 -8.08 -22.14
N ILE A 39 26.40 -9.27 -21.89
CA ILE A 39 27.05 -10.24 -20.97
C ILE A 39 27.04 -11.68 -21.52
N ALA A 40 28.21 -12.14 -21.98
CA ALA A 40 28.55 -13.53 -22.31
C ALA A 40 29.71 -14.05 -21.43
N PRO A 41 29.90 -15.39 -21.26
CA PRO A 41 30.36 -15.97 -20.00
C PRO A 41 31.83 -16.43 -19.96
N LEU A 42 32.41 -16.47 -18.75
CA LEU A 42 33.74 -17.00 -18.43
C LEU A 42 33.67 -18.42 -17.82
N ALA A 43 34.58 -19.27 -18.28
CA ALA A 43 34.68 -20.71 -18.03
C ALA A 43 35.23 -21.12 -16.65
N LEU A 44 34.88 -22.34 -16.21
CA LEU A 44 35.36 -23.01 -15.00
C LEU A 44 36.66 -23.81 -15.24
N PRO A 45 37.58 -23.95 -14.25
CA PRO A 45 38.67 -24.91 -14.32
C PRO A 45 38.43 -26.18 -13.49
N ASN A 46 39.02 -27.26 -14.02
CA ASN A 46 39.03 -28.65 -13.59
C ASN A 46 39.61 -28.93 -12.18
N THR A 47 39.11 -29.99 -11.56
CA THR A 47 39.69 -30.64 -10.37
C THR A 47 40.47 -31.90 -10.75
N SER A 48 41.67 -32.06 -10.19
CA SER A 48 42.42 -33.33 -10.20
C SER A 48 43.11 -33.59 -8.86
N LEU A 49 42.82 -34.79 -8.31
CA LEU A 49 43.70 -35.75 -7.63
C LEU A 49 44.83 -35.27 -6.69
N TYR A 50 44.89 -35.84 -5.47
CA TYR A 50 46.12 -36.46 -4.94
C TYR A 50 45.84 -37.43 -3.79
N ALA A 51 46.56 -38.55 -3.81
CA ALA A 51 46.65 -39.59 -2.79
C ALA A 51 48.04 -39.56 -2.12
N ARG A 52 48.17 -39.78 -0.79
CA ARG A 52 49.22 -40.66 -0.19
C ARG A 52 49.26 -40.73 1.34
N SER A 53 49.75 -41.91 1.76
CA SER A 53 50.60 -42.23 2.92
C SER A 53 49.94 -42.54 4.26
N GLY A 54 50.34 -43.72 4.78
CA GLY A 54 49.81 -44.34 5.98
C GLY A 54 50.67 -44.13 7.22
N ARG A 55 50.01 -44.36 8.35
CA ARG A 55 50.61 -44.67 9.64
C ARG A 55 49.68 -45.64 10.37
N PHE A 56 50.27 -46.73 10.84
CA PHE A 56 49.64 -47.76 11.68
C PHE A 56 49.00 -47.10 12.91
N ARG A 57 47.70 -47.38 13.11
CA ARG A 57 46.93 -46.95 14.27
C ARG A 57 46.38 -48.19 15.01
N PRO A 58 46.18 -48.09 16.33
CA PRO A 58 45.80 -49.22 17.17
C PRO A 58 44.47 -49.83 16.75
N HIS A 59 44.33 -51.12 17.01
CA HIS A 59 43.23 -51.98 16.57
C HIS A 59 41.89 -51.51 17.18
N VAL A 60 41.19 -50.61 16.47
CA VAL A 60 39.83 -50.19 16.81
C VAL A 60 38.86 -51.27 16.31
N SER A 61 37.94 -51.70 17.17
CA SER A 61 36.88 -52.64 16.80
C SER A 61 36.13 -52.16 15.54
N PRO A 62 35.94 -53.01 14.51
CA PRO A 62 35.29 -52.62 13.24
C PRO A 62 33.92 -51.95 13.44
N LYS A 63 33.20 -52.32 14.51
CA LYS A 63 31.89 -51.74 14.86
C LYS A 63 32.00 -50.28 15.30
N ASP A 64 33.05 -49.91 16.02
CA ASP A 64 33.26 -48.54 16.50
C ASP A 64 33.79 -47.63 15.39
N VAL A 65 34.58 -48.19 14.46
CA VAL A 65 35.00 -47.50 13.24
C VAL A 65 33.78 -47.16 12.38
N LEU A 66 32.90 -48.13 12.12
CA LEU A 66 31.66 -47.91 11.34
C LEU A 66 30.71 -46.91 12.01
N ARG A 67 30.57 -46.96 13.34
CA ARG A 67 29.71 -46.03 14.09
C ARG A 67 30.26 -44.60 14.04
N ASN A 68 31.58 -44.43 14.14
CA ASN A 68 32.22 -43.11 14.01
C ASN A 68 32.21 -42.57 12.58
N ILE A 69 32.34 -43.43 11.56
CA ILE A 69 32.20 -43.03 10.15
C ILE A 69 30.77 -42.57 9.88
N ARG A 70 29.74 -43.31 10.32
CA ARG A 70 28.33 -42.90 10.17
C ARG A 70 28.03 -41.59 10.92
N ARG A 71 28.58 -41.40 12.13
CA ARG A 71 28.42 -40.14 12.87
C ARG A 71 29.06 -38.97 12.14
N LYS A 72 30.29 -39.13 11.65
CA LYS A 72 31.00 -38.08 10.88
C LYS A 72 30.32 -37.79 9.54
N GLN A 73 29.83 -38.80 8.83
CA GLN A 73 29.07 -38.61 7.59
C GLN A 73 27.74 -37.89 7.87
N ARG A 74 27.03 -38.22 8.96
CA ARG A 74 25.78 -37.56 9.33
C ARG A 74 25.99 -36.11 9.73
N THR A 75 27.02 -35.80 10.54
CA THR A 75 27.33 -34.40 10.89
C THR A 75 27.87 -33.59 9.72
N ALA A 76 28.67 -34.19 8.84
CA ALA A 76 29.12 -33.55 7.60
C ALA A 76 27.94 -33.28 6.65
N TYR A 77 27.01 -34.23 6.51
CA TYR A 77 25.81 -34.08 5.70
C TYR A 77 24.91 -32.96 6.22
N ILE A 78 24.60 -32.94 7.53
CA ILE A 78 23.79 -31.89 8.15
C ILE A 78 24.47 -30.52 8.03
N SER A 79 25.79 -30.44 8.26
CA SER A 79 26.57 -29.20 8.08
C SER A 79 26.55 -28.70 6.63
N SER A 80 26.62 -29.61 5.65
CA SER A 80 26.55 -29.27 4.23
C SER A 80 25.16 -28.80 3.78
N GLN A 81 24.09 -29.44 4.28
CA GLN A 81 22.70 -29.05 4.02
C GLN A 81 22.38 -27.68 4.63
N HIS A 82 22.86 -27.43 5.85
CA HIS A 82 22.64 -26.14 6.51
C HIS A 82 23.41 -24.99 5.84
N LYS A 83 24.63 -25.24 5.34
CA LYS A 83 25.36 -24.28 4.52
C LYS A 83 24.70 -24.01 3.16
N ARG A 84 24.09 -25.02 2.54
CA ARG A 84 23.32 -24.87 1.30
C ARG A 84 22.05 -24.05 1.52
N TYR A 85 21.22 -24.44 2.49
CA TYR A 85 20.01 -23.71 2.87
C TYR A 85 20.30 -22.24 3.21
N ARG A 86 21.41 -21.97 3.91
CA ARG A 86 21.87 -20.60 4.19
C ARG A 86 22.26 -19.83 2.94
N LYS A 87 22.94 -20.47 1.99
CA LYS A 87 23.34 -19.84 0.73
C LYS A 87 22.10 -19.54 -0.12
N ASP A 88 21.16 -20.47 -0.16
CA ASP A 88 19.91 -20.34 -0.91
C ASP A 88 18.96 -19.30 -0.29
N HIS A 89 18.88 -19.22 1.04
CA HIS A 89 18.11 -18.19 1.75
C HIS A 89 18.75 -16.79 1.64
N LEU A 90 20.09 -16.69 1.68
CA LEU A 90 20.79 -15.43 1.39
C LEU A 90 20.61 -15.02 -0.08
N GLN A 91 20.63 -15.99 -0.99
CA GLN A 91 20.44 -15.73 -2.41
C GLN A 91 18.99 -15.38 -2.72
N GLN A 92 18.00 -15.98 -2.05
CA GLN A 92 16.59 -15.56 -2.11
C GLN A 92 16.37 -14.19 -1.47
N GLN A 93 17.03 -13.85 -0.36
CA GLN A 93 16.99 -12.49 0.19
C GLN A 93 17.68 -11.48 -0.72
N LEU A 94 18.75 -11.87 -1.43
CA LEU A 94 19.42 -11.03 -2.42
C LEU A 94 18.64 -10.96 -3.75
N ILE A 95 17.81 -11.95 -4.07
CA ILE A 95 16.93 -11.96 -5.25
C ILE A 95 15.62 -11.24 -4.95
N SER A 96 15.07 -11.30 -3.73
CA SER A 96 13.95 -10.44 -3.32
C SER A 96 14.40 -8.98 -3.17
N ARG A 97 15.64 -8.75 -2.72
CA ARG A 97 16.30 -7.43 -2.74
C ARG A 97 16.90 -7.02 -4.09
N GLY A 98 17.03 -7.93 -5.06
CA GLY A 98 17.74 -7.70 -6.34
C GLY A 98 16.87 -7.87 -7.59
N GLY A 99 15.71 -8.50 -7.46
CA GLY A 99 14.59 -8.50 -8.41
C GLY A 99 13.64 -7.33 -8.18
N SER A 100 13.69 -6.72 -7.00
CA SER A 100 13.70 -5.26 -6.94
C SER A 100 15.05 -4.82 -7.50
N THR A 101 15.11 -4.58 -8.81
CA THR A 101 16.01 -3.51 -9.25
C THR A 101 15.80 -2.36 -8.27
N LEU A 102 16.89 -1.71 -7.84
CA LEU A 102 16.84 -0.40 -7.20
C LEU A 102 16.04 0.57 -8.09
N ASP A 103 14.73 0.42 -8.12
CA ASP A 103 13.79 1.48 -8.36
C ASP A 103 13.97 2.32 -7.11
N ASP A 104 14.96 3.20 -7.25
CA ASP A 104 15.21 4.36 -6.43
C ASP A 104 13.86 4.77 -5.83
N PRO A 105 13.63 4.66 -4.51
CA PRO A 105 12.31 4.88 -3.89
C PRO A 105 11.73 6.27 -4.23
N LYS A 106 12.56 7.15 -4.80
CA LYS A 106 12.20 8.42 -5.42
C LYS A 106 11.40 8.31 -6.73
N LYS A 107 11.34 7.15 -7.38
CA LYS A 107 10.75 7.00 -8.73
C LYS A 107 9.24 6.80 -8.66
N GLY A 108 8.71 6.15 -7.61
CA GLY A 108 7.26 6.03 -7.37
C GLY A 108 6.59 7.38 -7.10
N SER A 109 7.24 8.25 -6.31
CA SER A 109 6.69 9.57 -5.95
C SER A 109 6.47 10.49 -7.17
N LYS A 110 7.31 10.39 -8.21
CA LYS A 110 7.18 11.24 -9.41
C LYS A 110 5.95 10.91 -10.26
N SER A 111 5.43 9.68 -10.19
CA SER A 111 4.25 9.27 -10.97
C SER A 111 2.97 9.94 -10.44
N ASN A 112 2.80 9.94 -9.11
CA ASN A 112 1.56 10.43 -8.48
C ASN A 112 1.39 11.94 -8.67
N VAL A 113 2.47 12.72 -8.60
CA VAL A 113 2.42 14.17 -8.84
C VAL A 113 1.93 14.49 -10.26
N ARG A 114 2.34 13.72 -11.26
CA ARG A 114 1.89 13.90 -12.65
C ARG A 114 0.39 13.67 -12.77
N MET A 115 -0.13 12.64 -12.10
CA MET A 115 -1.57 12.34 -12.09
C MET A 115 -2.37 13.51 -11.50
N TYR A 116 -1.97 14.05 -10.34
CA TYR A 116 -2.67 15.17 -9.73
C TYR A 116 -2.63 16.44 -10.57
N ILE A 117 -1.51 16.71 -11.24
CA ILE A 117 -1.40 17.84 -12.19
C ILE A 117 -2.40 17.66 -13.33
N TRP A 118 -2.51 16.46 -13.91
CA TRP A 118 -3.48 16.19 -14.96
C TRP A 118 -4.92 16.35 -14.49
N CYS A 119 -5.27 15.82 -13.31
CA CYS A 119 -6.60 16.02 -12.72
C CYS A 119 -6.90 17.51 -12.53
N LEU A 120 -5.95 18.28 -12.01
CA LEU A 120 -6.11 19.73 -11.83
C LEU A 120 -6.33 20.44 -13.18
N LEU A 121 -5.54 20.12 -14.21
CA LEU A 121 -5.69 20.72 -15.54
C LEU A 121 -7.05 20.41 -16.16
N VAL A 122 -7.52 19.15 -16.06
CA VAL A 122 -8.84 18.75 -16.56
C VAL A 122 -9.95 19.53 -15.84
N THR A 123 -9.89 19.65 -14.51
CA THR A 123 -10.85 20.43 -13.73
C THR A 123 -10.83 21.91 -14.11
N LEU A 124 -9.64 22.50 -14.28
CA LEU A 124 -9.51 23.90 -14.69
C LEU A 124 -10.09 24.15 -16.09
N VAL A 125 -9.83 23.28 -17.05
CA VAL A 125 -10.40 23.36 -18.41
C VAL A 125 -11.92 23.24 -18.36
N TRP A 126 -12.43 22.29 -17.58
CA TRP A 126 -13.87 22.11 -17.40
C TRP A 126 -14.52 23.37 -16.78
N ILE A 127 -14.06 23.86 -15.63
CA ILE A 127 -14.62 25.07 -15.00
C ILE A 127 -14.49 26.31 -15.91
N SER A 128 -13.36 26.47 -16.61
CA SER A 128 -13.16 27.59 -17.54
C SER A 128 -14.16 27.53 -18.69
N SER A 129 -14.45 26.33 -19.22
CA SER A 129 -15.41 26.17 -20.32
C SER A 129 -16.83 26.60 -19.91
N GLY A 130 -17.28 26.21 -18.71
CA GLY A 130 -18.57 26.66 -18.17
C GLY A 130 -18.59 28.17 -17.92
N THR A 131 -17.52 28.71 -17.32
CA THR A 131 -17.38 30.15 -17.05
C THR A 131 -17.49 30.99 -18.32
N ILE A 132 -16.78 30.60 -19.39
CA ILE A 132 -16.84 31.29 -20.68
C ILE A 132 -18.23 31.15 -21.29
N PHE A 133 -18.82 29.96 -21.26
CA PHE A 133 -20.15 29.72 -21.80
C PHE A 133 -21.20 30.61 -21.12
N TYR A 134 -21.29 30.63 -19.80
CA TYR A 134 -22.28 31.44 -19.09
C TYR A 134 -22.05 32.95 -19.29
N SER A 135 -20.80 33.38 -19.37
CA SER A 135 -20.48 34.79 -19.62
C SER A 135 -20.92 35.25 -21.00
N VAL A 136 -20.66 34.44 -22.05
CA VAL A 136 -21.01 34.79 -23.43
C VAL A 136 -22.50 34.56 -23.72
N TYR A 137 -23.07 33.43 -23.28
CA TYR A 137 -24.42 33.03 -23.64
C TYR A 137 -25.50 33.70 -22.79
N ASN A 138 -25.24 33.92 -21.49
CA ASN A 138 -26.18 34.60 -20.59
C ASN A 138 -25.84 36.07 -20.34
N GLU A 139 -24.74 36.58 -20.92
CA GLU A 139 -24.25 37.96 -20.73
C GLU A 139 -23.98 38.27 -19.25
N TRP A 140 -23.64 37.26 -18.47
CA TRP A 140 -23.34 37.42 -17.06
C TRP A 140 -21.91 37.96 -16.87
N PRO A 141 -21.67 38.75 -15.81
CA PRO A 141 -20.33 39.12 -15.41
C PRO A 141 -19.43 37.88 -15.24
N LEU A 142 -18.14 38.02 -15.56
CA LEU A 142 -17.22 36.87 -15.55
C LEU A 142 -17.14 36.21 -14.15
N ALA A 143 -17.13 37.01 -13.09
CA ALA A 143 -17.12 36.52 -11.70
C ALA A 143 -18.39 35.72 -11.35
N GLN A 144 -19.56 36.23 -11.75
CA GLN A 144 -20.84 35.54 -11.61
C GLN A 144 -20.84 34.21 -12.37
N SER A 145 -20.32 34.22 -13.60
CA SER A 145 -20.24 33.06 -14.47
C SER A 145 -19.31 31.99 -13.90
N PHE A 146 -18.20 32.40 -13.30
CA PHE A 146 -17.27 31.52 -12.60
C PHE A 146 -17.92 30.89 -11.36
N PHE A 147 -18.56 31.72 -10.53
CA PHE A 147 -19.32 31.24 -9.38
C PHE A 147 -20.37 30.21 -9.78
N TYR A 148 -21.19 30.52 -10.78
CA TYR A 148 -22.25 29.62 -11.26
C TYR A 148 -21.67 28.32 -11.87
N ALA A 149 -20.55 28.39 -12.59
CA ALA A 149 -19.87 27.20 -13.10
C ALA A 149 -19.38 26.28 -11.97
N VAL A 150 -18.84 26.83 -10.89
CA VAL A 150 -18.44 26.03 -9.72
C VAL A 150 -19.67 25.50 -8.99
N ASP A 151 -20.67 26.34 -8.73
CA ASP A 151 -21.90 26.01 -8.01
C ASP A 151 -22.68 24.86 -8.67
N ALA A 152 -23.00 25.02 -9.96
CA ALA A 152 -23.67 23.99 -10.74
C ALA A 152 -22.74 22.76 -10.92
N GLY A 153 -21.49 22.97 -11.33
CA GLY A 153 -20.57 21.90 -11.65
C GLY A 153 -20.25 20.97 -10.48
N MET A 154 -20.12 21.53 -9.28
CA MET A 154 -19.85 20.77 -8.04
C MET A 154 -21.13 20.36 -7.32
N SER A 155 -22.31 20.60 -7.91
CA SER A 155 -23.62 20.27 -7.34
C SER A 155 -23.86 20.85 -5.95
N ILE A 156 -23.42 22.10 -5.72
CA ILE A 156 -23.62 22.79 -4.44
C ILE A 156 -25.06 23.31 -4.37
N GLY A 157 -25.50 23.98 -5.43
CA GLY A 157 -26.86 24.49 -5.56
C GLY A 157 -27.17 25.53 -4.51
N PHE A 158 -26.36 26.58 -4.40
CA PHE A 158 -26.71 27.71 -3.55
C PHE A 158 -28.11 28.21 -3.93
N CYS A 159 -28.99 28.33 -2.95
CA CYS A 159 -30.36 28.86 -3.10
C CYS A 159 -30.38 30.38 -3.43
N THR A 160 -29.51 30.82 -4.32
CA THR A 160 -29.49 32.19 -4.83
C THR A 160 -30.56 32.32 -5.92
N ASP A 161 -31.13 33.52 -6.05
CA ASP A 161 -32.10 33.83 -7.11
C ASP A 161 -31.49 33.88 -8.53
N VAL A 162 -30.27 33.37 -8.71
CA VAL A 162 -29.59 33.25 -10.00
C VAL A 162 -30.14 32.02 -10.71
N PHE A 163 -31.16 32.20 -11.54
CA PHE A 163 -31.71 31.11 -12.35
C PHE A 163 -31.49 31.33 -13.84
N GLU A 164 -31.25 30.21 -14.54
CA GLU A 164 -31.14 30.21 -16.00
C GLU A 164 -32.51 30.45 -16.63
N THR A 165 -32.64 31.51 -17.41
CA THR A 165 -33.87 31.82 -18.15
C THR A 165 -33.91 31.16 -19.53
N LYS A 166 -32.74 30.96 -20.15
CA LYS A 166 -32.61 30.45 -21.52
C LYS A 166 -32.59 28.91 -21.54
N VAL A 167 -33.45 28.30 -22.35
CA VAL A 167 -33.53 26.82 -22.52
C VAL A 167 -32.19 26.23 -22.96
N GLY A 168 -31.48 26.90 -23.87
CA GLY A 168 -30.16 26.44 -24.33
C GLY A 168 -29.09 26.43 -23.22
N SER A 169 -29.18 27.35 -22.25
CA SER A 169 -28.29 27.38 -21.09
C SER A 169 -28.54 26.16 -20.22
N ARG A 170 -29.80 25.89 -19.88
CA ARG A 170 -30.19 24.71 -19.09
C ARG A 170 -29.73 23.39 -19.72
N ALA A 171 -29.88 23.27 -21.04
CA ALA A 171 -29.41 22.08 -21.78
C ALA A 171 -27.89 21.91 -21.69
N PHE A 172 -27.12 23.01 -21.79
CA PHE A 172 -25.68 22.98 -21.57
C PHE A 172 -25.35 22.59 -20.12
N THR A 173 -26.03 23.19 -19.14
CA THR A 173 -25.82 22.95 -17.70
C THR A 173 -26.04 21.50 -17.33
N ILE A 174 -27.05 20.83 -17.89
CA ILE A 174 -27.26 19.38 -17.70
C ILE A 174 -26.02 18.57 -18.12
N VAL A 175 -25.50 18.83 -19.33
CA VAL A 175 -24.29 18.15 -19.83
C VAL A 175 -23.06 18.51 -19.00
N PHE A 176 -22.95 19.78 -18.62
CA PHE A 176 -21.86 20.31 -17.82
C PHE A 176 -21.79 19.66 -16.43
N ILE A 177 -22.93 19.46 -15.78
CA ILE A 177 -23.05 18.77 -14.49
C ILE A 177 -22.69 17.29 -14.64
N LEU A 178 -23.16 16.60 -15.69
CA LEU A 178 -22.82 15.19 -15.92
C LEU A 178 -21.31 14.97 -16.10
N LEU A 179 -20.65 15.87 -16.85
CA LEU A 179 -19.19 15.86 -16.99
C LEU A 179 -18.50 16.18 -15.67
N GLY A 180 -19.00 17.17 -14.93
CA GLY A 180 -18.49 17.56 -13.61
C GLY A 180 -18.51 16.43 -12.60
N ALA A 181 -19.66 15.79 -12.43
CA ALA A 181 -19.83 14.65 -11.53
C ALA A 181 -18.87 13.50 -11.90
N SER A 182 -18.64 13.26 -13.19
CA SER A 182 -17.70 12.25 -13.67
C SER A 182 -16.24 12.63 -13.36
N CYS A 183 -15.85 13.87 -13.63
CA CYS A 183 -14.50 14.37 -13.37
C CYS A 183 -14.16 14.40 -11.87
N VAL A 184 -15.06 14.97 -11.05
CA VAL A 184 -14.89 15.08 -9.59
C VAL A 184 -14.94 13.70 -8.94
N GLY A 185 -15.89 12.85 -9.34
CA GLY A 185 -16.00 11.48 -8.87
C GLY A 185 -14.78 10.64 -9.22
N GLY A 186 -14.27 10.75 -10.45
CA GLY A 186 -13.05 10.06 -10.87
C GLY A 186 -11.80 10.53 -10.10
N ALA A 187 -11.64 11.85 -9.91
CA ALA A 187 -10.54 12.40 -9.12
C ALA A 187 -10.59 11.95 -7.66
N LEU A 188 -11.80 11.93 -7.06
CA LEU A 188 -12.01 11.44 -5.71
C LEU A 188 -11.71 9.94 -5.60
N ALA A 189 -12.13 9.13 -6.57
CA ALA A 189 -11.86 7.69 -6.59
C ALA A 189 -10.37 7.37 -6.66
N LEU A 190 -9.61 8.08 -7.51
CA LEU A 190 -8.15 7.96 -7.58
C LEU A 190 -7.50 8.33 -6.25
N PHE A 191 -7.97 9.39 -5.61
CA PHE A 191 -7.47 9.79 -4.31
C PHE A 191 -7.78 8.76 -3.20
N VAL A 192 -9.00 8.23 -3.18
CA VAL A 192 -9.40 7.17 -2.25
C VAL A 192 -8.53 5.93 -2.46
N LYS A 193 -8.26 5.56 -3.71
CA LYS A 193 -7.35 4.45 -4.03
C LYS A 193 -5.96 4.69 -3.46
N ASP A 194 -5.37 5.87 -3.65
CA ASP A 194 -4.06 6.21 -3.09
C ASP A 194 -4.06 6.15 -1.55
N ILE A 195 -5.15 6.59 -0.89
CA ILE A 195 -5.31 6.43 0.56
C ILE A 195 -5.34 4.94 0.93
N LEU A 196 -6.16 4.14 0.23
CA LEU A 196 -6.39 2.72 0.48
C LEU A 196 -5.11 1.90 0.28
N GLU A 197 -4.32 2.20 -0.75
CA GLU A 197 -3.03 1.55 -0.98
C GLU A 197 -2.07 1.82 0.18
N GLY A 198 -2.03 3.06 0.69
CA GLY A 198 -1.29 3.37 1.91
C GLY A 198 -1.77 2.64 3.18
N ILE A 199 -2.97 2.03 3.17
CA ILE A 199 -3.48 1.17 4.26
C ILE A 199 -2.92 -0.23 4.17
N VAL A 200 -2.82 -0.77 2.96
CA VAL A 200 -2.30 -2.11 2.73
C VAL A 200 -0.88 -2.21 3.31
N ASP A 201 -0.08 -1.16 3.10
CA ASP A 201 1.26 -1.04 3.68
C ASP A 201 1.25 -1.05 5.22
N LEU A 202 0.36 -0.27 5.85
CA LEU A 202 0.21 -0.24 7.32
C LEU A 202 -0.25 -1.59 7.90
N ARG A 203 -1.06 -2.35 7.14
CA ARG A 203 -1.50 -3.69 7.55
C ARG A 203 -0.34 -4.67 7.51
N HIS A 204 0.57 -4.52 6.54
CA HIS A 204 1.78 -5.32 6.45
C HIS A 204 2.68 -5.10 7.67
N ASP A 205 2.87 -3.84 8.09
CA ASP A 205 3.64 -3.50 9.29
C ASP A 205 3.04 -4.10 10.57
N LYS A 206 1.71 -4.06 10.73
CA LYS A 206 1.01 -4.69 11.86
C LYS A 206 1.15 -6.21 11.83
N PHE A 207 1.12 -6.82 10.65
CA PHE A 207 1.29 -8.26 10.50
C PHE A 207 2.70 -8.71 10.89
N GLU A 208 3.73 -7.97 10.49
CA GLU A 208 5.11 -8.17 10.95
C GLU A 208 5.22 -8.07 12.47
N GLN A 209 4.55 -7.10 13.10
CA GLN A 209 4.48 -7.01 14.57
C GLN A 209 3.80 -8.22 15.21
N LEU A 210 2.73 -8.74 14.61
CA LEU A 210 2.04 -9.94 15.11
C LEU A 210 2.90 -11.19 14.96
N LEU A 211 3.63 -11.33 13.85
CA LEU A 211 4.61 -12.40 13.66
C LEU A 211 5.74 -12.32 14.70
N ALA A 212 6.27 -11.12 14.93
CA ALA A 212 7.28 -10.88 15.97
C ALA A 212 6.74 -11.19 17.38
N ALA A 213 5.47 -10.86 17.65
CA ALA A 213 4.79 -11.22 18.90
C ALA A 213 4.64 -12.73 19.07
N HIS A 214 4.26 -13.43 17.99
CA HIS A 214 4.11 -14.87 18.00
C HIS A 214 5.46 -15.58 18.17
N ALA A 215 6.51 -15.12 17.50
CA ALA A 215 7.88 -15.58 17.71
C ALA A 215 8.31 -15.36 19.17
N ALA A 216 8.05 -14.18 19.74
CA ALA A 216 8.35 -13.88 21.14
C ALA A 216 7.57 -14.75 22.14
N MET A 217 6.37 -15.21 21.78
CA MET A 217 5.60 -16.15 22.62
C MET A 217 6.22 -17.55 22.67
N ARG A 218 6.88 -18.02 21.59
CA ARG A 218 7.55 -19.34 21.59
C ARG A 218 8.69 -19.44 22.61
N TYR A 219 9.34 -18.31 22.88
CA TYR A 219 10.48 -18.21 23.78
C TYR A 219 10.12 -17.68 25.18
N GLN A 220 8.84 -17.42 25.44
CA GLN A 220 8.41 -16.96 26.75
C GLN A 220 8.43 -18.09 27.77
N ASN A 221 8.99 -17.81 28.95
CA ASN A 221 8.72 -18.63 30.12
C ASN A 221 7.26 -18.45 30.59
N LYS A 222 6.80 -19.30 31.51
CA LYS A 222 5.44 -19.23 32.10
C LYS A 222 5.07 -17.87 32.72
N GLN A 223 6.04 -16.97 32.91
CA GLN A 223 5.85 -15.64 33.49
C GLN A 223 5.76 -14.51 32.44
N GLY A 224 5.79 -14.84 31.14
CA GLY A 224 5.74 -13.85 30.06
C GLY A 224 7.00 -12.98 29.94
N LYS A 225 8.15 -13.49 30.38
CA LYS A 225 9.44 -12.80 30.31
C LYS A 225 10.39 -13.59 29.42
N LEU A 226 11.22 -12.87 28.66
CA LEU A 226 12.35 -13.43 27.93
C LEU A 226 13.63 -13.26 28.76
N THR A 227 14.39 -14.33 28.91
CA THR A 227 15.78 -14.24 29.41
C THR A 227 16.66 -13.58 28.35
N TYR A 228 17.84 -13.08 28.72
CA TYR A 228 18.78 -12.52 27.74
C TYR A 228 19.22 -13.55 26.70
N ASP A 229 19.39 -14.81 27.07
CA ASP A 229 19.76 -15.85 26.11
C ASP A 229 18.63 -16.14 25.12
N ASP A 230 17.39 -16.21 25.60
CA ASP A 230 16.21 -16.39 24.73
C ASP A 230 16.00 -15.17 23.83
N PHE A 231 16.18 -13.97 24.38
CA PHE A 231 16.10 -12.72 23.63
C PHE A 231 17.19 -12.64 22.57
N ARG A 232 18.43 -13.05 22.90
CA ARG A 232 19.53 -13.12 21.94
C ARG A 232 19.22 -14.07 20.81
N ARG A 233 18.77 -15.28 21.12
CA ARG A 233 18.38 -16.28 20.12
C ARG A 233 17.29 -15.75 19.21
N LEU A 234 16.28 -15.10 19.78
CA LEU A 234 15.19 -14.49 19.03
C LEU A 234 15.70 -13.40 18.08
N ILE A 235 16.59 -12.51 18.53
CA ILE A 235 17.17 -11.46 17.68
C ILE A 235 18.09 -12.04 16.60
N GLU A 236 18.93 -13.03 16.94
CA GLU A 236 19.83 -13.67 15.99
C GLU A 236 19.06 -14.48 14.94
N GLU A 237 17.94 -15.10 15.33
CA GLU A 237 17.00 -15.77 14.42
C GLU A 237 16.30 -14.76 13.51
N TRP A 238 15.82 -13.65 14.06
CA TRP A 238 15.10 -12.62 13.30
C TRP A 238 16.01 -11.85 12.34
N SER A 239 17.18 -11.41 12.81
CA SER A 239 18.17 -10.68 11.97
C SER A 239 18.97 -11.61 11.05
N ASN A 240 18.85 -12.93 11.21
CA ASN A 240 19.61 -13.95 10.51
C ASN A 240 21.15 -13.72 10.60
N SER A 241 21.60 -13.07 11.66
CA SER A 241 22.99 -12.65 11.88
C SER A 241 23.38 -12.82 13.34
N LYS A 242 24.63 -13.24 13.59
CA LYS A 242 25.14 -13.31 14.97
C LYS A 242 25.44 -11.89 15.42
N LEU A 243 24.80 -11.46 16.51
CA LEU A 243 25.13 -10.17 17.12
C LEU A 243 26.42 -10.29 17.93
N SER A 244 27.27 -9.27 17.82
CA SER A 244 28.38 -9.10 18.75
C SER A 244 27.84 -8.86 20.17
N ASP A 245 28.58 -9.29 21.19
CA ASP A 245 28.17 -9.09 22.59
C ASP A 245 27.96 -7.61 22.92
N GLU A 246 28.73 -6.72 22.30
CA GLU A 246 28.61 -5.28 22.47
C GLU A 246 27.30 -4.73 21.86
N ALA A 247 26.97 -5.15 20.64
CA ALA A 247 25.71 -4.76 19.98
C ALA A 247 24.51 -5.31 20.76
N PHE A 248 24.59 -6.57 21.20
CA PHE A 248 23.54 -7.19 22.00
C PHE A 248 23.37 -6.49 23.35
N GLY A 249 24.46 -6.17 24.04
CA GLY A 249 24.44 -5.39 25.29
C GLY A 249 23.79 -4.02 25.12
N LYS A 250 24.06 -3.32 24.01
CA LYS A 250 23.41 -2.04 23.67
C LYS A 250 21.90 -2.21 23.50
N ILE A 251 21.45 -3.25 22.80
CA ILE A 251 20.02 -3.55 22.63
C ILE A 251 19.39 -3.89 23.99
N CYS A 252 19.98 -4.82 24.76
CA CYS A 252 19.48 -5.20 26.08
C CYS A 252 19.32 -4.00 27.02
N SER A 253 20.27 -3.06 27.01
CA SER A 253 20.20 -1.86 27.85
C SER A 253 18.98 -0.97 27.56
N ARG A 254 18.42 -1.02 26.34
CA ARG A 254 17.19 -0.30 25.99
C ARG A 254 15.93 -1.02 26.44
N PHE A 255 15.90 -2.35 26.32
CA PHE A 255 14.72 -3.15 26.62
C PHE A 255 14.61 -3.54 28.10
N ASP A 256 15.73 -3.60 28.83
CA ASP A 256 15.78 -3.84 30.28
C ASP A 256 16.36 -2.63 31.02
N ARG A 257 15.52 -1.61 31.19
CA ARG A 257 15.85 -0.44 32.03
C ARG A 257 16.10 -0.78 33.50
N SER A 258 15.69 -1.98 33.95
CA SER A 258 15.81 -2.40 35.34
C SER A 258 17.11 -3.14 35.65
N GLY A 259 17.86 -3.56 34.61
CA GLY A 259 19.10 -4.34 34.75
C GLY A 259 18.90 -5.71 35.39
N LYS A 260 17.70 -6.28 35.31
CA LYS A 260 17.33 -7.56 35.96
C LYS A 260 17.61 -8.78 35.10
N GLY A 261 18.11 -8.62 33.88
CA GLY A 261 18.34 -9.71 32.93
C GLY A 261 17.05 -10.26 32.31
N LEU A 262 15.93 -9.52 32.41
CA LEU A 262 14.60 -10.00 32.03
C LEU A 262 13.87 -8.95 31.21
N ILE A 263 13.53 -9.32 29.97
CA ILE A 263 12.82 -8.44 29.04
C ILE A 263 11.35 -8.82 29.02
N ARG A 264 10.47 -7.84 29.22
CA ARG A 264 9.02 -8.06 29.08
C ARG A 264 8.68 -8.20 27.60
N SER A 265 8.08 -9.32 27.23
CA SER A 265 7.71 -9.61 25.84
C SER A 265 6.81 -8.53 25.22
N LYS A 266 5.84 -8.03 25.98
CA LYS A 266 4.96 -6.93 25.54
C LYS A 266 5.75 -5.69 25.12
N LEU A 267 6.81 -5.35 25.87
CA LEU A 267 7.67 -4.20 25.56
C LEU A 267 8.52 -4.47 24.31
N PHE A 268 8.96 -5.71 24.12
CA PHE A 268 9.68 -6.11 22.92
C PHE A 268 8.80 -5.97 21.67
N VAL A 269 7.61 -6.54 21.67
CA VAL A 269 6.66 -6.48 20.55
C VAL A 269 6.36 -5.03 20.16
N GLN A 270 6.11 -4.18 21.14
CA GLN A 270 5.81 -2.77 20.91
C GLN A 270 6.98 -2.01 20.24
N LYS A 271 8.22 -2.43 20.49
CA LYS A 271 9.43 -1.73 20.04
C LYS A 271 10.24 -2.49 18.99
N CYS A 272 9.72 -3.59 18.47
CA CYS A 272 10.43 -4.43 17.49
C CYS A 272 10.75 -3.63 16.22
N GLN A 273 9.92 -2.69 15.80
CA GLN A 273 10.21 -1.83 14.65
C GLN A 273 11.38 -0.87 14.88
N GLU A 274 11.65 -0.46 16.13
CA GLU A 274 12.82 0.36 16.45
C GLU A 274 14.14 -0.42 16.32
N MET A 275 14.10 -1.75 16.32
CA MET A 275 15.32 -2.57 16.28
C MET A 275 16.03 -2.50 14.93
N ASP A 276 15.32 -2.43 13.81
CA ASP A 276 15.94 -2.33 12.49
C ASP A 276 16.72 -1.02 12.34
N LEU A 277 16.22 0.06 12.93
CA LEU A 277 16.94 1.32 13.04
C LEU A 277 18.19 1.15 13.92
N LEU A 278 18.08 0.48 15.06
CA LEU A 278 19.21 0.28 15.97
C LEU A 278 20.31 -0.61 15.41
N LEU A 279 19.96 -1.63 14.63
CA LEU A 279 20.93 -2.52 13.98
C LEU A 279 21.70 -1.83 12.86
N ASN A 280 21.13 -0.78 12.25
CA ASN A 280 21.76 -0.05 11.15
C ASN A 280 22.45 1.26 11.57
N THR A 281 22.30 1.70 12.83
CA THR A 281 22.86 2.98 13.28
C THR A 281 24.13 2.76 14.13
N ASP A 282 25.30 2.70 13.48
CA ASP A 282 26.62 2.61 14.14
C ASP A 282 27.08 3.92 14.84
N GLY A 283 26.14 4.84 15.14
CA GLY A 283 26.45 6.17 15.67
C GLY A 283 26.64 6.21 17.19
N PRO A 284 27.61 7.00 17.71
CA PRO A 284 27.79 7.22 19.15
C PRO A 284 26.57 7.92 19.76
N LEU A 285 25.97 7.26 20.75
CA LEU A 285 24.77 7.71 21.46
C LEU A 285 25.09 8.93 22.35
N TYR A 286 24.61 10.10 21.94
CA TYR A 286 24.75 11.36 22.65
C TYR A 286 23.91 11.36 23.95
N SER A 287 24.54 11.61 25.11
CA SER A 287 23.86 11.71 26.40
C SER A 287 23.14 13.06 26.55
N ALA A 288 21.97 13.19 25.93
CA ALA A 288 21.19 14.43 26.03
C ALA A 288 20.57 14.61 27.44
N ASN A 289 20.71 15.84 27.95
CA ASN A 289 20.21 16.36 29.23
C ASN A 289 18.71 16.07 29.47
N ILE A 290 18.31 15.91 30.74
CA ILE A 290 16.93 15.58 31.15
C ILE A 290 15.88 16.59 30.63
N PHE A 291 16.24 17.87 30.54
CA PHE A 291 15.37 18.92 29.98
C PHE A 291 15.17 18.77 28.47
N VAL A 292 16.23 18.40 27.76
CA VAL A 292 16.18 18.06 26.32
C VAL A 292 15.34 16.80 26.13
N ARG A 293 15.36 15.84 27.07
CA ARG A 293 14.48 14.65 27.03
C ARG A 293 13.01 15.00 27.23
N LYS A 294 12.66 15.89 28.16
CA LYS A 294 11.27 16.32 28.36
C LYS A 294 10.74 17.16 27.19
N TYR A 295 11.57 18.07 26.66
CA TYR A 295 11.21 18.83 25.46
C TYR A 295 11.14 17.94 24.23
N ALA A 296 12.05 16.98 24.07
CA ALA A 296 11.98 15.96 23.03
C ALA A 296 10.75 15.06 23.22
N GLN A 297 10.36 14.69 24.44
CA GLN A 297 9.13 13.92 24.68
C GLN A 297 7.87 14.72 24.34
N LEU A 298 7.78 16.00 24.73
CA LEU A 298 6.64 16.84 24.38
C LEU A 298 6.62 17.12 22.86
N LYS A 299 7.79 17.35 22.27
CA LYS A 299 7.96 17.50 20.83
C LYS A 299 7.65 16.21 20.11
N GLU A 300 7.99 15.04 20.63
CA GLU A 300 7.62 13.73 20.05
C GLU A 300 6.13 13.43 20.27
N ILE A 301 5.49 13.85 21.35
CA ILE A 301 4.03 13.73 21.50
C ILE A 301 3.31 14.68 20.54
N LEU A 302 3.74 15.93 20.46
CA LEU A 302 3.21 16.91 19.49
C LEU A 302 3.52 16.47 18.06
N ARG A 303 4.71 15.94 17.81
CA ARG A 303 5.10 15.39 16.53
C ARG A 303 4.31 14.13 16.25
N GLU A 304 4.10 13.18 17.14
CA GLU A 304 3.22 12.03 16.91
C GLU A 304 1.78 12.49 16.63
N LEU A 305 1.29 13.53 17.32
CA LEU A 305 0.01 14.19 17.05
C LEU A 305 -0.01 14.98 15.73
N PHE A 306 1.10 15.48 15.19
CA PHE A 306 1.15 16.27 13.95
C PHE A 306 1.83 15.55 12.74
N ASP A 307 2.56 14.46 12.96
CA ASP A 307 3.25 13.60 11.98
C ASP A 307 2.36 12.44 11.56
N ALA A 308 1.37 12.06 12.36
CA ALA A 308 0.29 11.25 11.84
C ALA A 308 -0.38 12.07 10.72
N LYS A 309 -0.07 11.69 9.47
CA LYS A 309 -0.54 12.30 8.21
C LYS A 309 -2.02 12.70 8.27
N ILE A 310 -2.80 11.94 9.03
CA ILE A 310 -4.19 12.15 9.38
C ILE A 310 -4.45 13.57 9.94
N TYR A 311 -3.77 13.98 11.02
CA TYR A 311 -4.06 15.26 11.68
C TYR A 311 -3.70 16.48 10.83
N ARG A 312 -2.75 16.33 9.90
CA ARG A 312 -2.39 17.41 8.97
C ARG A 312 -3.57 17.78 8.08
N ILE A 313 -4.27 16.79 7.54
CA ILE A 313 -5.45 17.00 6.69
C ILE A 313 -6.57 17.67 7.50
N PHE A 314 -6.85 17.18 8.71
CA PHE A 314 -7.83 17.82 9.61
C PHE A 314 -7.46 19.26 9.97
N THR A 315 -6.18 19.54 10.24
CA THR A 315 -5.73 20.90 10.57
C THR A 315 -5.93 21.82 9.37
N VAL A 316 -5.53 21.39 8.17
CA VAL A 316 -5.74 22.17 6.94
C VAL A 316 -7.23 22.39 6.69
N PHE A 317 -8.06 21.37 6.92
CA PHE A 317 -9.52 21.47 6.79
C PHE A 317 -10.15 22.43 7.80
N VAL A 318 -9.80 22.36 9.08
CA VAL A 318 -10.33 23.26 10.12
C VAL A 318 -9.90 24.70 9.85
N LEU A 319 -8.65 24.91 9.43
CA LEU A 319 -8.18 26.24 9.02
C LEU A 319 -8.96 26.75 7.80
N TRP A 320 -9.19 25.90 6.80
CA TRP A 320 -9.99 26.25 5.62
C TRP A 320 -11.45 26.56 6.00
N LEU A 321 -12.08 25.75 6.85
CA LEU A 321 -13.42 26.03 7.36
C LEU A 321 -13.46 27.39 8.07
N GLY A 322 -12.44 27.67 8.89
CA GLY A 322 -12.28 28.96 9.56
C GLY A 322 -12.19 30.15 8.60
N THR A 323 -11.60 30.01 7.41
CA THR A 323 -11.58 31.11 6.43
C THR A 323 -12.98 31.44 5.92
N GLY A 324 -13.82 30.43 5.68
CA GLY A 324 -15.23 30.61 5.31
C GLY A 324 -16.04 31.29 6.41
N VAL A 325 -15.87 30.85 7.67
CA VAL A 325 -16.54 31.45 8.83
C VAL A 325 -16.14 32.91 9.02
N CYS A 326 -14.84 33.19 9.03
CA CYS A 326 -14.32 34.55 9.20
C CYS A 326 -14.77 35.47 8.06
N TRP A 327 -14.77 34.99 6.81
CA TRP A 327 -15.26 35.76 5.68
C TRP A 327 -16.75 36.09 5.83
N GLY A 328 -17.60 35.11 6.16
CA GLY A 328 -19.03 35.32 6.37
C GLY A 328 -19.31 36.34 7.48
N HIS A 329 -18.58 36.26 8.59
CA HIS A 329 -18.74 37.20 9.70
C HIS A 329 -18.27 38.62 9.34
N PHE A 330 -17.05 38.78 8.82
CA PHE A 330 -16.45 40.10 8.60
C PHE A 330 -16.92 40.79 7.32
N ARG A 331 -17.26 40.04 6.27
CA ARG A 331 -17.64 40.61 4.97
C ARG A 331 -19.15 40.66 4.75
N GLN A 332 -19.86 39.60 5.13
CA GLN A 332 -21.33 39.55 4.96
C GLN A 332 -22.08 40.06 6.21
N GLY A 333 -21.37 40.28 7.33
CA GLY A 333 -22.00 40.74 8.57
C GLY A 333 -22.87 39.68 9.24
N TRP A 334 -22.71 38.40 8.87
CA TRP A 334 -23.43 37.30 9.48
C TRP A 334 -23.00 37.07 10.92
N ASP A 335 -23.90 36.57 11.74
CA ASP A 335 -23.53 36.02 13.03
C ASP A 335 -22.65 34.75 12.85
N TRP A 336 -21.91 34.39 13.90
CA TRP A 336 -20.98 33.25 13.83
C TRP A 336 -21.66 31.92 13.52
N ILE A 337 -22.94 31.75 13.88
CA ILE A 337 -23.69 30.51 13.63
C ILE A 337 -24.06 30.44 12.15
N THR A 338 -24.62 31.50 11.60
CA THR A 338 -24.95 31.60 10.17
C THR A 338 -23.69 31.47 9.30
N ALA A 339 -22.59 32.11 9.68
CA ALA A 339 -21.31 31.97 8.96
C ALA A 339 -20.73 30.54 9.02
N THR A 340 -20.89 29.85 10.16
CA THR A 340 -20.52 28.43 10.28
C THR A 340 -21.43 27.53 9.46
N HIS A 341 -22.74 27.79 9.47
CA HIS A 341 -23.71 27.06 8.66
C HIS A 341 -23.41 27.21 7.16
N PHE A 342 -23.12 28.43 6.69
CA PHE A 342 -22.63 28.70 5.33
C PHE A 342 -21.39 27.86 5.02
N ALA A 343 -20.34 27.96 5.85
CA ALA A 343 -19.07 27.31 5.57
C ALA A 343 -19.21 25.78 5.50
N VAL A 344 -19.91 25.17 6.46
CA VAL A 344 -20.13 23.72 6.48
C VAL A 344 -21.04 23.28 5.33
N SER A 345 -22.18 23.96 5.11
CA SER A 345 -23.15 23.60 4.08
C SER A 345 -22.57 23.75 2.67
N ALA A 346 -21.79 24.80 2.40
CA ALA A 346 -21.12 25.00 1.13
C ALA A 346 -20.13 23.86 0.81
N LEU A 347 -19.28 23.49 1.78
CA LEU A 347 -18.28 22.44 1.59
C LEU A 347 -18.88 21.02 1.54
N ALA A 348 -20.02 20.83 2.20
CA ALA A 348 -20.81 19.60 2.14
C ALA A 348 -21.76 19.55 0.92
N THR A 349 -21.62 20.48 -0.03
CA THR A 349 -22.45 20.60 -1.24
C THR A 349 -23.96 20.67 -0.96
N GLY A 350 -24.34 21.26 0.17
CA GLY A 350 -25.73 21.48 0.54
C GLY A 350 -26.27 22.85 0.14
N GLY A 351 -25.40 23.86 0.02
CA GLY A 351 -25.76 25.18 -0.53
C GLY A 351 -26.88 25.94 0.22
N LEU A 352 -27.16 25.60 1.47
CA LEU A 352 -28.38 26.06 2.18
C LEU A 352 -28.34 27.53 2.60
N THR A 353 -27.17 28.13 2.66
CA THR A 353 -26.97 29.55 2.96
C THR A 353 -26.00 30.09 1.94
N GLY A 354 -26.31 31.24 1.36
CA GLY A 354 -25.48 31.91 0.36
C GLY A 354 -25.47 33.43 0.60
N PRO A 355 -24.49 34.14 0.03
CA PRO A 355 -24.45 35.60 0.04
C PRO A 355 -25.65 36.21 -0.68
N ASP A 356 -26.07 37.39 -0.24
CA ASP A 356 -27.20 38.11 -0.83
C ASP A 356 -26.88 38.55 -2.26
N VAL A 357 -27.87 38.42 -3.14
CA VAL A 357 -27.81 38.91 -4.51
C VAL A 357 -28.30 40.35 -4.58
N ASN A 358 -27.84 41.09 -5.59
CA ASN A 358 -28.37 42.44 -5.84
C ASN A 358 -29.82 42.39 -6.35
N ALA A 359 -30.47 43.55 -6.50
CA ALA A 359 -31.86 43.66 -6.98
C ALA A 359 -32.11 43.05 -8.38
N ILE A 360 -31.05 42.79 -9.15
CA ILE A 360 -31.10 42.19 -10.49
C ILE A 360 -30.93 40.66 -10.41
N GLY A 361 -30.76 40.10 -9.21
CA GLY A 361 -30.48 38.69 -8.99
C GLY A 361 -29.05 38.30 -9.36
N ILE A 362 -28.12 39.26 -9.42
CA ILE A 362 -26.70 39.02 -9.72
C ILE A 362 -25.90 39.12 -8.42
N LEU A 363 -25.03 38.14 -8.19
CA LEU A 363 -24.13 38.16 -7.05
C LEU A 363 -23.01 39.19 -7.28
N PRO A 364 -22.68 40.04 -6.30
CA PRO A 364 -21.58 40.97 -6.44
C PRO A 364 -20.25 40.24 -6.73
N THR A 365 -19.29 40.95 -7.33
CA THR A 365 -18.03 40.35 -7.81
C THR A 365 -17.21 39.71 -6.69
N GLU A 366 -17.13 40.36 -5.52
CA GLU A 366 -16.33 39.86 -4.39
C GLU A 366 -16.89 38.56 -3.79
N PRO A 367 -18.19 38.45 -3.46
CA PRO A 367 -18.76 37.20 -2.97
C PRO A 367 -18.73 36.08 -4.00
N ALA A 368 -18.95 36.39 -5.28
CA ALA A 368 -18.90 35.41 -6.35
C ALA A 368 -17.51 34.76 -6.46
N LEU A 369 -16.45 35.57 -6.47
CA LEU A 369 -15.08 35.05 -6.53
C LEU A 369 -14.70 34.29 -5.25
N PHE A 370 -15.05 34.82 -4.08
CA PHE A 370 -14.76 34.15 -2.81
C PHE A 370 -15.44 32.78 -2.74
N CYS A 371 -16.77 32.73 -2.92
CA CYS A 371 -17.53 31.48 -2.86
C CYS A 371 -17.05 30.46 -3.90
N GLY A 372 -16.78 30.90 -5.13
CA GLY A 372 -16.25 30.04 -6.18
C GLY A 372 -14.91 29.40 -5.81
N ILE A 373 -13.94 30.20 -5.33
CA ILE A 373 -12.62 29.67 -4.91
C ILE A 373 -12.74 28.81 -3.65
N PHE A 374 -13.51 29.28 -2.67
CA PHE A 374 -13.72 28.60 -1.39
C PHE A 374 -14.26 27.18 -1.60
N CYS A 375 -15.26 27.03 -2.48
CA CYS A 375 -15.89 25.75 -2.76
C CYS A 375 -15.02 24.86 -3.69
N LEU A 376 -14.38 25.44 -4.71
CA LEU A 376 -13.54 24.70 -5.66
C LEU A 376 -12.43 23.90 -4.97
N PHE A 377 -11.79 24.46 -3.94
CA PHE A 377 -10.76 23.77 -3.16
C PHE A 377 -11.31 23.10 -1.90
N GLY A 378 -12.32 23.70 -1.27
CA GLY A 378 -12.85 23.22 -0.01
C GLY A 378 -13.65 21.93 -0.13
N ILE A 379 -14.40 21.71 -1.20
CA ILE A 379 -15.19 20.48 -1.38
C ILE A 379 -14.29 19.24 -1.50
N PRO A 380 -13.25 19.22 -2.36
CA PRO A 380 -12.28 18.13 -2.34
C PRO A 380 -11.71 17.90 -0.95
N LEU A 381 -11.23 18.96 -0.27
CA LEU A 381 -10.64 18.87 1.06
C LEU A 381 -11.63 18.32 2.11
N PHE A 382 -12.90 18.69 2.03
CA PHE A 382 -13.98 18.16 2.87
C PHE A 382 -14.17 16.67 2.61
N ALA A 383 -14.26 16.25 1.34
CA ALA A 383 -14.39 14.84 0.97
C ALA A 383 -13.19 14.01 1.45
N LEU A 384 -11.96 14.55 1.38
CA LEU A 384 -10.78 13.89 1.93
C LEU A 384 -10.88 13.67 3.44
N THR A 385 -11.27 14.72 4.15
CA THR A 385 -11.38 14.70 5.61
C THR A 385 -12.48 13.71 6.05
N LEU A 386 -13.62 13.71 5.34
CA LEU A 386 -14.71 12.76 5.59
C LEU A 386 -14.28 11.32 5.31
N GLY A 387 -13.60 11.06 4.19
CA GLY A 387 -13.08 9.72 3.86
C GLY A 387 -12.11 9.19 4.91
N HIS A 388 -11.22 10.04 5.43
CA HIS A 388 -10.34 9.69 6.55
C HIS A 388 -11.11 9.44 7.86
N SER A 389 -12.14 10.24 8.14
CA SER A 389 -12.98 10.08 9.34
C SER A 389 -13.77 8.78 9.30
N ALA A 390 -14.39 8.49 8.15
CA ALA A 390 -15.11 7.24 7.92
C ALA A 390 -14.21 6.03 8.12
N ARG A 391 -12.96 6.10 7.65
CA ARG A 391 -11.97 5.05 7.90
C ARG A 391 -11.72 4.84 9.39
N ILE A 392 -11.51 5.89 10.19
CA ILE A 392 -11.24 5.74 11.63
C ILE A 392 -12.41 5.02 12.33
N LEU A 393 -13.64 5.35 11.94
CA LEU A 393 -14.85 4.71 12.48
C LEU A 393 -14.97 3.24 12.04
N VAL A 394 -14.61 2.94 10.79
CA VAL A 394 -14.81 1.62 10.18
C VAL A 394 -13.65 0.66 10.45
N GLU A 395 -12.41 1.14 10.59
CA GLU A 395 -11.21 0.30 10.73
C GLU A 395 -11.28 -0.60 11.97
N GLY A 396 -11.80 -0.08 13.10
CA GLY A 396 -12.00 -0.89 14.31
C GLY A 396 -13.06 -1.98 14.13
N TYR A 397 -14.14 -1.68 13.40
CA TYR A 397 -15.19 -2.66 13.12
C TYR A 397 -14.72 -3.73 12.14
N ILE A 398 -14.11 -3.32 11.01
CA ILE A 398 -13.57 -4.27 10.02
C ILE A 398 -12.50 -5.15 10.66
N ALA A 399 -11.57 -4.58 11.43
CA ALA A 399 -10.54 -5.39 12.08
C ALA A 399 -11.14 -6.41 13.07
N ALA A 400 -12.12 -6.02 13.87
CA ALA A 400 -12.77 -6.94 14.80
C ALA A 400 -13.61 -8.02 14.10
N VAL A 401 -14.25 -7.69 12.97
CA VAL A 401 -15.00 -8.64 12.16
C VAL A 401 -14.06 -9.59 11.43
N GLU A 402 -12.98 -9.08 10.81
CA GLU A 402 -11.94 -9.91 10.19
C GLU A 402 -11.28 -10.84 11.21
N GLU A 403 -10.92 -10.34 12.41
CA GLU A 403 -10.32 -11.16 13.47
C GLU A 403 -11.26 -12.28 13.92
N LYS A 404 -12.54 -11.97 14.14
CA LYS A 404 -13.55 -12.97 14.50
C LYS A 404 -13.74 -14.00 13.39
N ALA A 405 -13.83 -13.56 12.14
CA ALA A 405 -13.97 -14.44 10.99
C ALA A 405 -12.75 -15.37 10.86
N VAL A 406 -11.54 -14.85 10.98
CA VAL A 406 -10.30 -15.64 10.92
C VAL A 406 -10.24 -16.65 12.07
N ILE A 407 -10.53 -16.24 13.31
CA ILE A 407 -10.54 -17.15 14.47
C ILE A 407 -11.62 -18.23 14.30
N GLN A 408 -12.79 -17.86 13.78
CA GLN A 408 -13.88 -18.81 13.52
C GLN A 408 -13.48 -19.82 12.45
N CYS A 409 -12.92 -19.39 11.32
CA CYS A 409 -12.43 -20.28 10.26
C CYS A 409 -11.33 -21.24 10.76
N ILE A 410 -10.44 -20.77 11.63
CA ILE A 410 -9.36 -21.61 12.20
C ILE A 410 -9.92 -22.66 13.16
N ASN A 411 -10.93 -22.30 13.96
CA ASN A 411 -11.47 -23.19 15.01
C ASN A 411 -12.57 -24.13 14.51
N GLU A 412 -13.23 -23.79 13.40
CA GLU A 412 -14.25 -24.65 12.82
C GLU A 412 -13.60 -25.92 12.21
N PRO A 413 -14.09 -27.12 12.57
CA PRO A 413 -13.57 -28.37 12.04
C PRO A 413 -13.75 -28.41 10.51
N ILE A 414 -12.80 -29.04 9.82
CA ILE A 414 -12.84 -29.22 8.36
C ILE A 414 -14.01 -30.14 8.03
N ASP A 415 -14.91 -29.69 7.15
CA ASP A 415 -15.99 -30.54 6.65
C ASP A 415 -15.46 -31.64 5.71
N ILE A 416 -16.21 -32.73 5.53
CA ILE A 416 -15.83 -33.82 4.63
C ILE A 416 -15.67 -33.30 3.19
N THR A 417 -16.51 -32.36 2.76
CA THR A 417 -16.39 -31.76 1.42
C THR A 417 -15.14 -30.90 1.28
N GLU A 418 -14.80 -30.11 2.30
CA GLU A 418 -13.56 -29.34 2.36
C GLU A 418 -12.33 -30.24 2.43
N PHE A 419 -12.43 -31.39 3.11
CA PHE A 419 -11.36 -32.38 3.21
C PHE A 419 -11.05 -33.00 1.84
N GLU A 420 -12.07 -33.48 1.13
CA GLU A 420 -11.91 -34.03 -0.22
C GLU A 420 -11.42 -32.96 -1.20
N TYR A 421 -11.89 -31.72 -1.03
CA TYR A 421 -11.40 -30.61 -1.84
C TYR A 421 -9.92 -30.29 -1.57
N ALA A 422 -9.52 -30.18 -0.30
CA ALA A 422 -8.15 -29.89 0.09
C ALA A 422 -7.16 -30.93 -0.42
N LYS A 423 -7.59 -32.19 -0.42
CA LYS A 423 -6.83 -33.31 -0.96
C LYS A 423 -6.51 -33.18 -2.45
N HIS A 424 -7.26 -32.40 -3.22
CA HIS A 424 -7.01 -32.17 -4.65
C HIS A 424 -6.20 -30.91 -4.94
N LEU A 425 -5.83 -30.12 -3.91
CA LEU A 425 -5.12 -28.86 -4.08
C LEU A 425 -3.67 -29.10 -4.52
N CYS A 426 -2.81 -29.63 -3.63
CA CYS A 426 -1.38 -29.76 -3.89
C CYS A 426 -0.86 -31.20 -3.90
N SER A 427 -1.55 -32.16 -3.28
CA SER A 427 -1.11 -33.56 -3.20
C SER A 427 -2.05 -34.54 -3.90
N VAL A 428 -1.61 -35.80 -4.08
CA VAL A 428 -2.41 -36.89 -4.70
C VAL A 428 -2.76 -37.97 -3.66
N ASP A 429 -2.22 -37.85 -2.45
CA ASP A 429 -2.32 -38.87 -1.42
C ASP A 429 -3.69 -38.78 -0.69
N ASN A 430 -4.06 -39.82 0.06
CA ASN A 430 -5.28 -39.82 0.87
C ASN A 430 -5.16 -39.01 2.18
N GLU A 431 -4.07 -38.27 2.39
CA GLU A 431 -3.80 -37.50 3.59
C GLU A 431 -3.64 -36.02 3.25
N ILE A 432 -4.15 -35.12 4.11
CA ILE A 432 -3.97 -33.68 3.96
C ILE A 432 -2.57 -33.31 4.46
N HIS A 433 -1.70 -32.85 3.56
CA HIS A 433 -0.40 -32.32 3.93
C HIS A 433 -0.53 -30.90 4.49
N LEU A 434 0.51 -30.42 5.19
CA LEU A 434 0.52 -29.06 5.74
C LEU A 434 0.31 -27.99 4.66
N SER A 435 0.84 -28.20 3.45
CA SER A 435 0.62 -27.32 2.30
C SER A 435 -0.87 -27.24 1.92
N ASP A 436 -1.53 -28.39 1.82
CA ASP A 436 -2.96 -28.48 1.49
C ASP A 436 -3.81 -27.77 2.56
N PHE A 437 -3.48 -27.99 3.84
CA PHE A 437 -4.15 -27.33 4.95
C PHE A 437 -3.93 -25.80 4.94
N LEU A 438 -2.72 -25.33 4.64
CA LEU A 438 -2.43 -23.90 4.56
C LEU A 438 -3.19 -23.22 3.41
N VAL A 439 -3.22 -23.84 2.23
CA VAL A 439 -3.97 -23.30 1.09
C VAL A 439 -5.47 -23.30 1.40
N LEU A 440 -5.99 -24.38 1.98
CA LEU A 440 -7.38 -24.45 2.43
C LEU A 440 -7.70 -23.33 3.43
N GLN A 441 -6.83 -23.09 4.42
CA GLN A 441 -7.05 -22.01 5.39
C GLN A 441 -7.00 -20.62 4.76
N LEU A 442 -6.13 -20.39 3.78
CA LEU A 442 -6.07 -19.13 3.04
C LEU A 442 -7.33 -18.92 2.19
N LEU A 443 -7.90 -19.99 1.61
CA LEU A 443 -9.18 -19.97 0.92
C LEU A 443 -10.35 -19.69 1.89
N ARG A 444 -10.41 -20.36 3.05
CA ARG A 444 -11.44 -20.13 4.07
C ARG A 444 -11.43 -18.70 4.61
N GLN A 445 -10.24 -18.09 4.73
CA GLN A 445 -10.08 -16.69 5.13
C GLN A 445 -10.37 -15.69 4.00
N GLY A 446 -10.65 -16.15 2.78
CA GLY A 446 -10.84 -15.30 1.60
C GLY A 446 -9.60 -14.50 1.22
N LYS A 447 -8.40 -14.92 1.66
CA LYS A 447 -7.13 -14.24 1.35
C LYS A 447 -6.61 -14.60 -0.03
N ILE A 448 -7.01 -15.75 -0.54
CA ILE A 448 -6.67 -16.25 -1.88
C ILE A 448 -7.98 -16.71 -2.53
N ASP A 449 -8.14 -16.47 -3.84
CA ASP A 449 -9.22 -17.02 -4.66
C ASP A 449 -8.75 -18.31 -5.34
N ILE A 450 -9.67 -19.21 -5.68
CA ILE A 450 -9.36 -20.49 -6.33
C ILE A 450 -8.62 -20.28 -7.65
N ARG A 451 -8.96 -19.25 -8.42
CA ARG A 451 -8.25 -18.91 -9.66
C ARG A 451 -6.77 -18.61 -9.41
N THR A 452 -6.46 -17.95 -8.30
CA THR A 452 -5.07 -17.67 -7.90
C THR A 452 -4.35 -18.96 -7.53
N VAL A 453 -5.01 -19.89 -6.84
CA VAL A 453 -4.44 -21.22 -6.53
C VAL A 453 -4.17 -22.00 -7.82
N GLU A 454 -5.11 -22.00 -8.77
CA GLU A 454 -4.93 -22.64 -10.09
C GLU A 454 -3.78 -22.02 -10.88
N LEU A 455 -3.64 -20.69 -10.87
CA LEU A 455 -2.52 -20.01 -11.52
C LEU A 455 -1.17 -20.36 -10.87
N ILE A 456 -1.12 -20.43 -9.54
CA ILE A 456 0.09 -20.87 -8.82
C ILE A 456 0.42 -22.33 -9.17
N LYS A 457 -0.60 -23.19 -9.27
CA LYS A 457 -0.45 -24.59 -9.67
C LYS A 457 0.02 -24.72 -11.12
N GLN A 458 -0.56 -23.98 -12.05
CA GLN A 458 -0.08 -23.92 -13.43
C GLN A 458 1.36 -23.44 -13.51
N GLN A 459 1.73 -22.41 -12.73
CA GLN A 459 3.11 -21.95 -12.67
C GLN A 459 4.04 -23.01 -12.09
N PHE A 460 3.59 -23.76 -11.08
CA PHE A 460 4.33 -24.88 -10.52
C PHE A 460 4.52 -25.99 -11.57
N ASP A 461 3.46 -26.40 -12.25
CA ASP A 461 3.49 -27.45 -13.28
C ASP A 461 4.36 -27.07 -14.48
N LEU A 462 4.46 -25.77 -14.80
CA LEU A 462 5.39 -25.26 -15.82
C LEU A 462 6.85 -25.33 -15.38
N LEU A 463 7.13 -25.22 -14.07
CA LEU A 463 8.47 -25.31 -13.52
C LEU A 463 8.88 -26.77 -13.26
N ASP A 464 7.93 -27.64 -12.91
CA ASP A 464 8.13 -29.08 -12.65
C ASP A 464 8.25 -29.86 -13.97
N GLU A 465 9.31 -29.60 -14.74
CA GLU A 465 9.54 -30.17 -16.09
C GLU A 465 9.52 -31.71 -16.07
N ASP A 466 10.05 -32.31 -15.00
CA ASP A 466 10.08 -33.77 -14.82
C ASP A 466 8.76 -34.37 -14.27
N LYS A 467 7.77 -33.52 -13.94
CA LYS A 467 6.49 -33.88 -13.33
C LYS A 467 6.65 -34.71 -12.05
N SER A 468 7.72 -34.50 -11.30
CA SER A 468 7.99 -35.22 -10.06
C SER A 468 7.09 -34.77 -8.90
N GLY A 469 6.32 -33.69 -9.09
CA GLY A 469 5.59 -32.99 -8.04
C GLY A 469 6.53 -32.19 -7.14
N LYS A 470 7.77 -31.92 -7.58
CA LYS A 470 8.82 -31.26 -6.80
C LYS A 470 9.73 -30.44 -7.70
N ILE A 471 9.64 -29.13 -7.57
CA ILE A 471 10.56 -28.23 -8.28
C ILE A 471 11.98 -28.37 -7.70
N SER A 472 12.90 -28.89 -8.50
CA SER A 472 14.33 -28.89 -8.21
C SER A 472 14.93 -27.48 -8.27
N PHE A 473 16.07 -27.26 -7.62
CA PHE A 473 16.75 -25.97 -7.69
C PHE A 473 17.10 -25.55 -9.13
N GLN A 474 17.39 -26.53 -10.00
CA GLN A 474 17.71 -26.26 -11.41
C GLN A 474 16.47 -25.81 -12.18
N GLU A 475 15.33 -26.47 -11.99
CA GLU A 475 14.03 -26.08 -12.55
C GLU A 475 13.58 -24.69 -12.05
N ALA A 476 13.64 -24.46 -10.74
CA ALA A 476 13.29 -23.16 -10.14
C ALA A 476 14.15 -22.01 -10.67
N MET A 477 15.40 -22.29 -11.04
CA MET A 477 16.34 -21.31 -11.58
C MET A 477 16.36 -21.26 -13.11
N SER A 478 15.75 -22.24 -13.78
CA SER A 478 15.69 -22.29 -15.23
C SER A 478 14.90 -21.06 -15.69
N ARG A 479 15.59 -20.15 -16.40
CA ARG A 479 14.99 -18.91 -16.91
C ARG A 479 14.11 -19.17 -18.13
N THR A 480 13.65 -20.39 -18.33
CA THR A 480 12.94 -20.84 -19.52
C THR A 480 11.55 -20.21 -19.53
N CYS A 481 11.52 -19.02 -20.12
CA CYS A 481 10.39 -18.32 -20.71
C CYS A 481 9.03 -18.67 -20.09
N ILE A 482 8.65 -17.96 -19.03
CA ILE A 482 7.23 -17.70 -18.79
C ILE A 482 6.68 -17.16 -20.12
N PRO A 483 5.81 -17.89 -20.84
CA PRO A 483 5.20 -17.33 -22.04
C PRO A 483 4.49 -16.06 -21.61
N ARG A 484 4.86 -14.92 -22.21
CA ARG A 484 4.14 -13.66 -21.95
C ARG A 484 2.66 -13.94 -22.21
N PHE A 485 1.84 -13.84 -21.17
CA PHE A 485 0.40 -14.00 -21.29
C PHE A 485 -0.10 -13.17 -22.48
N PRO A 486 -0.77 -13.75 -23.48
CA PRO A 486 -1.39 -12.98 -24.53
C PRO A 486 -2.42 -12.06 -23.88
N SER A 487 -2.27 -10.75 -24.07
CA SER A 487 -3.08 -9.70 -23.43
C SER A 487 -4.53 -9.61 -23.94
N THR A 488 -5.06 -10.68 -24.54
CA THR A 488 -6.36 -10.71 -25.21
C THR A 488 -7.05 -12.04 -24.93
N LEU A 489 -7.79 -12.08 -23.82
CA LEU A 489 -8.67 -13.19 -23.43
C LEU A 489 -10.15 -12.83 -23.62
N THR A 490 -10.46 -11.92 -24.56
CA THR A 490 -11.83 -11.49 -24.90
C THR A 490 -12.40 -12.18 -26.14
N ASP A 491 -11.61 -12.88 -26.95
CA ASP A 491 -12.08 -13.34 -28.27
C ASP A 491 -12.62 -14.78 -28.31
N SER A 492 -12.86 -15.43 -27.15
CA SER A 492 -13.31 -16.84 -27.13
C SER A 492 -14.65 -17.11 -26.43
N MET A 493 -15.42 -16.07 -26.07
CA MET A 493 -16.79 -16.26 -25.56
C MET A 493 -17.91 -16.07 -26.60
N ASP A 494 -17.60 -15.80 -27.87
CA ASP A 494 -18.61 -15.66 -28.94
C ASP A 494 -18.92 -16.98 -29.69
N SER A 495 -18.57 -18.14 -29.12
CA SER A 495 -18.92 -19.44 -29.73
C SER A 495 -19.27 -20.52 -28.70
N VAL A 496 -20.27 -20.26 -27.87
CA VAL A 496 -21.15 -21.28 -27.26
C VAL A 496 -22.58 -20.74 -27.24
#